data_AF-A0A813LSI3-F1
#
_entry.id   AF-A0A813LSI3-F1
#
_cell.length_a   1.000
_cell.length_b   1.000
_cell.length_c   1.000
_cell.angle_alpha   90.00
_cell.angle_beta   90.00
_cell.angle_gamma   90.00
#
_symmetry.space_group_name_H-M   'P 1'
#
loop_
_entity.id
_entity.type
_entity.pdbx_description
1 polymer ?
#
loop_
_entity_poly.entity_id
_entity_poly.type
_entity_poly.pdbx_seq_one_letter_code
_entity_poly.pdbx_strand_id
1 'polypeptide(L)'
;MDPSGTPSGGRTGASSAQQLDPDQRGRGVGSQIIRVSGKLLGRAVLEEKKSWKLDDGRLAHKSGEGKKWFWALHAPPPGVSKPSRLRQQRGHLQASEPMPVTSALAGELEVLQQDGDTEQEFDPVTPSSSSSPRRPGLKVELLPGPGPGLAAFTAGGLPPGVSGDIYGLLSGKKWGCMIAEDLKYWKLDTDRFAKKSAEGIKWRWEEAVSGRLVAKGHNVALRVETGGNSSGWGVSPEVVVTRACDWLPLQSAIASMACCRQWAAALRGRIPLSLPPPQVDLLMQFLLLHVLSTFNTERLPFPMSAIYSQMRVAARQASASIEVRTRLEAMVLKRLGPSCRSQQDKLLDLIREGKNKPHHVAMVANVKKSSHQTLERFARHFETLRVIQVNYQRPPTSIPPSPNLRTCRELLLTKVNRSHALFLDHKLWLQQAVQQPQ
;
A
#
# COMPACT_ATOMS: atom_id res chain seq x y z
N MET A 1 3.83 15.63 -84.29
CA MET A 1 3.39 16.95 -83.79
C MET A 1 3.17 16.80 -82.30
N ASP A 2 4.18 17.17 -81.53
CA ASP A 2 4.06 17.52 -80.10
C ASP A 2 3.39 18.91 -79.97
N PRO A 3 3.01 19.40 -78.77
CA PRO A 3 2.71 18.73 -77.50
C PRO A 3 1.53 19.39 -76.70
N SER A 4 1.03 18.73 -75.65
CA SER A 4 0.54 19.44 -74.45
C SER A 4 0.53 18.51 -73.23
N GLY A 5 1.71 18.32 -72.65
CA GLY A 5 1.88 17.70 -71.33
C GLY A 5 1.82 18.74 -70.22
N THR A 6 0.83 18.61 -69.35
CA THR A 6 0.72 19.37 -68.08
C THR A 6 1.65 18.78 -67.00
N PRO A 7 2.32 19.61 -66.18
CA PRO A 7 3.27 19.13 -65.19
C PRO A 7 2.58 18.71 -63.89
N SER A 8 3.05 17.58 -63.35
CA SER A 8 2.72 17.04 -62.03
C SER A 8 3.27 17.93 -60.91
N GLY A 9 2.39 18.51 -60.10
CA GLY A 9 2.75 19.22 -58.88
C GLY A 9 3.26 18.28 -57.79
N GLY A 10 4.50 18.47 -57.36
CA GLY A 10 5.11 17.81 -56.22
C GLY A 10 4.46 18.23 -54.90
N ARG A 11 3.94 17.25 -54.16
CA ARG A 11 3.29 17.43 -52.87
C ARG A 11 4.37 17.40 -51.77
N THR A 12 4.81 18.58 -51.33
CA THR A 12 5.66 18.73 -50.14
C THR A 12 4.84 18.36 -48.90
N GLY A 13 5.23 17.27 -48.23
CA GLY A 13 4.65 16.86 -46.96
C GLY A 13 5.07 17.84 -45.86
N ALA A 14 4.20 18.78 -45.54
CA ALA A 14 4.30 19.59 -44.34
C ALA A 14 4.15 18.67 -43.11
N SER A 15 5.28 18.43 -42.44
CA SER A 15 5.37 17.71 -41.18
C SER A 15 4.52 18.43 -40.13
N SER A 16 3.46 17.76 -39.67
CA SER A 16 2.62 18.19 -38.57
C SER A 16 3.47 18.51 -37.35
N ALA A 17 3.58 19.80 -37.02
CA ALA A 17 4.19 20.27 -35.78
C ALA A 17 3.36 19.76 -34.59
N GLN A 18 3.71 18.57 -34.09
CA GLN A 18 3.18 18.05 -32.85
C GLN A 18 3.56 19.02 -31.73
N GLN A 19 2.55 19.51 -31.03
CA GLN A 19 2.67 20.38 -29.88
C GLN A 19 3.38 19.61 -28.75
N LEU A 20 4.71 19.74 -28.68
CA LEU A 20 5.56 19.04 -27.72
C LEU A 20 5.25 19.48 -26.29
N ASP A 21 5.20 18.50 -25.38
CA ASP A 21 5.03 18.70 -23.93
C ASP A 21 6.12 19.67 -23.42
N PRO A 22 5.78 20.71 -22.63
CA PRO A 22 6.77 21.66 -22.10
C PRO A 22 7.91 21.00 -21.30
N ASP A 23 7.72 19.79 -20.75
CA ASP A 23 8.79 19.02 -20.08
C ASP A 23 9.80 18.36 -21.04
N GLN A 24 9.52 18.35 -22.35
CA GLN A 24 10.46 17.94 -23.38
C GLN A 24 11.35 19.08 -23.86
N ARG A 25 11.09 20.33 -23.43
CA ARG A 25 11.98 21.47 -23.74
C ARG A 25 13.34 21.23 -23.08
N GLY A 26 14.33 20.89 -23.91
CA GLY A 26 15.68 20.58 -23.47
C GLY A 26 16.07 19.10 -23.53
N ARG A 27 15.20 18.20 -23.98
CA ARG A 27 15.53 16.79 -24.25
C ARG A 27 15.40 16.50 -25.73
N GLY A 28 16.26 15.61 -26.24
CA GLY A 28 16.20 15.15 -27.62
C GLY A 28 17.40 15.55 -28.47
N VAL A 29 17.25 15.37 -29.78
CA VAL A 29 18.27 15.76 -30.76
C VAL A 29 18.52 17.27 -30.68
N GLY A 30 19.79 17.67 -30.63
CA GLY A 30 20.25 19.04 -30.42
C GLY A 30 20.64 19.36 -28.98
N SER A 31 20.20 18.58 -28.00
CA SER A 31 20.50 18.81 -26.58
C SER A 31 21.85 18.25 -26.15
N GLN A 32 22.48 18.92 -25.18
CA GLN A 32 23.75 18.47 -24.58
C GLN A 32 23.52 17.41 -23.49
N ILE A 33 24.34 16.37 -23.51
CA ILE A 33 24.39 15.31 -22.51
C ILE A 33 25.68 15.45 -21.69
N ILE A 34 25.58 15.41 -20.37
CA ILE A 34 26.73 15.46 -19.45
C ILE A 34 26.80 14.19 -18.60
N ARG A 35 28.00 13.77 -18.18
CA ARG A 35 28.19 12.69 -17.20
C ARG A 35 27.74 13.14 -15.80
N VAL A 36 27.52 12.17 -14.91
CA VAL A 36 27.31 12.46 -13.47
C VAL A 36 28.44 13.27 -12.86
N SER A 37 29.65 13.17 -13.40
CA SER A 37 30.81 13.98 -12.98
C SER A 37 30.73 15.45 -13.43
N GLY A 38 29.68 15.87 -14.15
CA GLY A 38 29.55 17.20 -14.74
C GLY A 38 30.25 17.40 -16.09
N LYS A 39 31.10 16.45 -16.51
CA LYS A 39 31.83 16.55 -17.79
C LYS A 39 30.88 16.35 -18.98
N LEU A 40 30.97 17.23 -19.98
CA LEU A 40 30.22 17.10 -21.24
C LEU A 40 30.54 15.76 -21.92
N LEU A 41 29.49 15.02 -22.25
CA LEU A 41 29.57 13.76 -22.99
C LEU A 41 29.52 14.04 -24.50
N GLY A 42 28.64 14.94 -24.94
CA GLY A 42 28.44 15.34 -26.34
C GLY A 42 27.06 15.95 -26.58
N ARG A 43 26.78 16.40 -27.80
CA ARG A 43 25.43 16.83 -28.24
C ARG A 43 24.72 15.66 -28.91
N ALA A 44 23.48 15.36 -28.53
CA ALA A 44 22.71 14.31 -29.18
C ALA A 44 22.36 14.71 -30.62
N VAL A 45 22.80 13.95 -31.62
CA VAL A 45 22.55 14.21 -33.05
C VAL A 45 21.52 13.27 -33.65
N LEU A 46 21.31 12.10 -33.06
CA LEU A 46 20.32 11.13 -33.53
C LEU A 46 19.69 10.39 -32.34
N GLU A 47 18.37 10.22 -32.38
CA GLU A 47 17.65 9.38 -31.45
C GLU A 47 17.53 7.94 -32.00
N GLU A 48 18.02 6.97 -31.24
CA GLU A 48 17.82 5.56 -31.51
C GLU A 48 16.85 4.95 -30.48
N LYS A 49 16.37 3.73 -30.76
CA LYS A 49 15.39 3.04 -29.89
C LYS A 49 15.88 2.87 -28.44
N LYS A 50 17.19 2.63 -28.24
CA LYS A 50 17.79 2.36 -26.92
C LYS A 50 18.92 3.31 -26.52
N SER A 51 19.26 4.26 -27.39
CA SER A 51 20.46 5.10 -27.31
C SER A 51 20.22 6.47 -27.91
N TRP A 52 21.09 7.41 -27.55
CA TRP A 52 21.29 8.67 -28.25
C TRP A 52 22.67 8.63 -28.90
N LYS A 53 22.76 8.88 -30.20
CA LYS A 53 24.05 9.05 -30.88
C LYS A 53 24.53 10.48 -30.68
N LEU A 54 25.77 10.63 -30.26
CA LEU A 54 26.40 11.92 -30.02
C LEU A 54 27.13 12.41 -31.28
N ASP A 55 27.44 13.70 -31.31
CA ASP A 55 28.24 14.36 -32.34
C ASP A 55 29.64 13.75 -32.54
N ASP A 56 30.24 13.22 -31.48
CA ASP A 56 31.53 12.49 -31.54
C ASP A 56 31.39 11.01 -32.00
N GLY A 57 30.18 10.57 -32.37
CA GLY A 57 29.88 9.21 -32.79
C GLY A 57 29.66 8.21 -31.66
N ARG A 58 29.84 8.60 -30.39
CA ARG A 58 29.56 7.71 -29.25
C ARG A 58 28.06 7.54 -29.02
N LEU A 59 27.71 6.50 -28.25
CA LEU A 59 26.32 6.18 -27.90
C LEU A 59 26.07 6.38 -26.39
N ALA A 60 25.06 7.16 -26.06
CA ALA A 60 24.55 7.32 -24.70
C ALA A 60 23.26 6.49 -24.52
N HIS A 61 23.34 5.37 -23.78
CA HIS A 61 22.18 4.51 -23.57
C HIS A 61 21.11 5.16 -22.69
N LYS A 62 19.83 5.09 -23.11
CA LYS A 62 18.66 5.63 -22.40
C LYS A 62 18.51 5.05 -20.98
N SER A 63 18.86 3.78 -20.78
CA SER A 63 18.86 3.13 -19.46
C SER A 63 19.88 3.70 -18.46
N GLY A 64 20.84 4.49 -18.94
CA GLY A 64 21.84 5.18 -18.13
C GLY A 64 21.43 6.59 -17.67
N GLU A 65 20.30 7.13 -18.15
CA GLU A 65 19.81 8.45 -17.76
C GLU A 65 19.56 8.50 -16.25
N GLY A 66 20.06 9.54 -15.58
CA GLY A 66 19.98 9.71 -14.13
C GLY A 66 21.00 8.91 -13.30
N LYS A 67 21.68 7.93 -13.91
CA LYS A 67 22.68 7.07 -13.25
C LYS A 67 24.11 7.30 -13.74
N LYS A 68 24.27 7.48 -15.05
CA LYS A 68 25.57 7.65 -15.73
C LYS A 68 25.68 9.02 -16.41
N TRP A 69 24.55 9.59 -16.81
CA TRP A 69 24.49 10.88 -17.49
C TRP A 69 23.16 11.60 -17.22
N PHE A 70 23.15 12.91 -17.49
CA PHE A 70 21.99 13.79 -17.41
C PHE A 70 21.94 14.68 -18.66
N TRP A 71 20.75 15.18 -19.01
CA TRP A 71 20.64 16.31 -19.92
C TRP A 71 21.18 17.56 -19.23
N ALA A 72 21.97 18.38 -19.94
CA ALA A 72 22.64 19.54 -19.35
C ALA A 72 21.66 20.51 -18.65
N LEU A 73 20.47 20.72 -19.23
CA LEU A 73 19.42 21.56 -18.66
C LEU A 73 18.84 21.02 -17.33
N HIS A 74 18.99 19.73 -17.07
CA HIS A 74 18.48 19.04 -15.88
C HIS A 74 19.59 18.56 -14.95
N ALA A 75 20.83 19.03 -15.17
CA ALA A 75 21.95 18.70 -14.32
C ALA A 75 21.71 19.25 -12.90
N PRO A 76 21.85 18.44 -11.84
CA PRO A 76 21.87 18.98 -10.49
C PRO A 76 23.06 19.94 -10.34
N PRO A 77 22.91 21.03 -9.57
CA PRO A 77 23.98 22.01 -9.41
C PRO A 77 25.27 21.35 -8.90
N PRO A 78 26.45 21.74 -9.44
CA PRO A 78 27.73 21.20 -9.02
C PRO A 78 27.91 21.46 -7.51
N GLY A 79 28.07 20.39 -6.73
CA GLY A 79 28.22 20.45 -5.27
C GLY A 79 27.21 19.62 -4.47
N VAL A 80 26.11 19.17 -5.09
CA VAL A 80 25.16 18.25 -4.43
C VAL A 80 25.56 16.80 -4.69
N SER A 81 26.64 16.35 -4.05
CA SER A 81 26.99 14.92 -4.07
C SER A 81 25.95 14.12 -3.28
N LYS A 82 25.34 13.12 -3.92
CA LYS A 82 24.58 12.09 -3.19
C LYS A 82 25.55 11.36 -2.26
N PRO A 83 25.11 10.94 -1.05
CA PRO A 83 25.96 10.17 -0.15
C PRO A 83 26.45 8.92 -0.87
N SER A 84 27.75 8.86 -1.11
CA SER A 84 28.44 7.73 -1.71
C SER A 84 28.15 6.48 -0.88
N ARG A 85 27.54 5.46 -1.48
CA ARG A 85 27.43 4.13 -0.86
C ARG A 85 28.85 3.67 -0.51
N LEU A 86 29.11 3.51 0.79
CA LEU A 86 30.31 2.87 1.30
C LEU A 86 30.53 1.54 0.57
N ARG A 87 31.61 1.50 -0.18
CA ARG A 87 32.15 0.30 -0.81
C ARG A 87 32.80 -0.51 0.31
N GLN A 88 32.13 -1.56 0.79
CA GLN A 88 32.73 -2.56 1.68
C GLN A 88 34.01 -3.11 1.01
N GLN A 89 35.15 -2.80 1.60
CA GLN A 89 36.42 -3.43 1.28
C GLN A 89 36.34 -4.90 1.68
N ARG A 90 36.56 -5.77 0.70
CA ARG A 90 36.72 -7.20 0.88
C ARG A 90 38.17 -7.41 1.34
N GLY A 91 38.37 -7.50 2.65
CA GLY A 91 39.66 -7.87 3.23
C GLY A 91 39.99 -9.32 2.88
N HIS A 92 41.16 -9.51 2.28
CA HIS A 92 41.79 -10.78 1.97
C HIS A 92 42.45 -11.26 3.27
N LEU A 93 41.94 -12.34 3.88
CA LEU A 93 42.62 -13.05 4.97
C LEU A 93 43.14 -14.37 4.44
N GLN A 94 44.42 -14.60 4.69
CA GLN A 94 45.20 -15.77 4.36
C GLN A 94 44.63 -17.03 5.03
N ALA A 95 44.72 -18.14 4.30
CA ALA A 95 44.45 -19.48 4.78
C ALA A 95 45.53 -19.90 5.79
N SER A 96 45.11 -20.36 6.97
CA SER A 96 45.89 -21.23 7.84
C SER A 96 45.21 -22.60 7.90
N GLU A 97 46.03 -23.64 7.78
CA GLU A 97 45.71 -25.05 7.60
C GLU A 97 44.93 -25.69 8.78
N PRO A 98 44.27 -26.85 8.56
CA PRO A 98 43.49 -27.54 9.58
C PRO A 98 44.34 -28.51 10.41
N MET A 99 44.13 -28.51 11.73
CA MET A 99 44.58 -29.57 12.64
C MET A 99 43.46 -30.60 12.87
N PRO A 100 43.79 -31.88 13.08
CA PRO A 100 42.81 -32.97 13.17
C PRO A 100 42.27 -33.09 14.60
N VAL A 101 40.99 -33.46 14.72
CA VAL A 101 40.42 -33.91 16.00
C VAL A 101 39.92 -35.33 15.81
N THR A 102 40.51 -36.21 16.60
CA THR A 102 40.26 -37.65 16.67
C THR A 102 38.91 -37.98 17.32
N SER A 103 38.33 -39.03 16.78
CA SER A 103 37.18 -39.81 17.24
C SER A 103 37.38 -40.42 18.64
N ALA A 104 36.34 -40.39 19.48
CA ALA A 104 36.00 -41.48 20.41
C ALA A 104 34.70 -41.14 21.18
N LEU A 105 33.64 -41.90 20.92
CA LEU A 105 32.82 -42.66 21.90
C LEU A 105 31.41 -42.89 21.35
N ALA A 106 31.22 -44.12 20.88
CA ALA A 106 29.94 -44.75 20.66
C ALA A 106 29.29 -45.06 22.01
N GLY A 107 27.99 -44.80 22.12
CA GLY A 107 27.13 -45.26 23.20
C GLY A 107 25.84 -45.78 22.58
N GLU A 108 25.72 -47.11 22.57
CA GLU A 108 24.50 -47.87 22.34
C GLU A 108 23.35 -47.35 23.20
N LEU A 109 22.13 -47.35 22.65
CA LEU A 109 20.95 -47.56 23.48
C LEU A 109 19.96 -48.45 22.74
N GLU A 110 19.68 -49.57 23.40
CA GLU A 110 18.87 -50.70 22.98
C GLU A 110 17.41 -50.37 22.73
N VAL A 111 16.86 -51.15 21.81
CA VAL A 111 15.45 -51.39 21.57
C VAL A 111 14.89 -52.22 22.73
N LEU A 112 13.82 -51.73 23.38
CA LEU A 112 12.95 -52.55 24.21
C LEU A 112 11.50 -52.35 23.79
N GLN A 113 11.02 -53.36 23.06
CA GLN A 113 9.61 -53.71 22.89
C GLN A 113 9.07 -54.23 24.23
N GLN A 114 7.90 -53.75 24.64
CA GLN A 114 7.06 -54.43 25.61
C GLN A 114 5.59 -54.26 25.23
N ASP A 115 4.97 -55.41 24.92
CA ASP A 115 3.53 -55.62 24.89
C ASP A 115 2.94 -55.55 26.31
N GLY A 116 1.67 -55.20 26.41
CA GLY A 116 0.93 -55.24 27.67
C GLY A 116 -0.52 -54.80 27.50
N ASP A 117 -1.39 -55.78 27.21
CA ASP A 117 -2.84 -55.71 27.36
C ASP A 117 -3.23 -55.47 28.83
N THR A 118 -4.14 -54.53 29.08
CA THR A 118 -5.07 -54.60 30.23
C THR A 118 -6.37 -53.89 29.86
N GLU A 119 -7.43 -54.68 29.68
CA GLU A 119 -8.81 -54.22 29.73
C GLU A 119 -9.14 -53.76 31.15
N GLN A 120 -9.73 -52.57 31.31
CA GLN A 120 -10.53 -52.28 32.50
C GLN A 120 -11.69 -51.34 32.19
N GLU A 121 -12.85 -51.99 32.21
CA GLU A 121 -14.22 -51.50 32.25
C GLU A 121 -14.44 -50.54 33.44
N PHE A 122 -15.00 -49.35 33.17
CA PHE A 122 -15.64 -48.51 34.20
C PHE A 122 -16.85 -47.78 33.60
N ASP A 123 -17.97 -47.91 34.31
CA ASP A 123 -19.31 -47.42 34.00
C ASP A 123 -19.46 -45.89 33.86
N PRO A 124 -20.49 -45.41 33.14
CA PRO A 124 -20.75 -43.99 32.96
C PRO A 124 -21.50 -43.38 34.16
N VAL A 125 -20.86 -42.43 34.84
CA VAL A 125 -21.50 -41.56 35.83
C VAL A 125 -22.14 -40.35 35.15
N THR A 126 -23.47 -40.33 35.16
CA THR A 126 -24.34 -39.18 34.88
C THR A 126 -24.12 -38.04 35.87
N PRO A 127 -24.18 -36.77 35.43
CA PRO A 127 -24.73 -35.72 36.28
C PRO A 127 -25.84 -34.91 35.61
N SER A 128 -27.04 -35.12 36.14
CA SER A 128 -28.03 -34.15 36.61
C SER A 128 -27.88 -32.67 36.20
N SER A 129 -28.85 -32.23 35.40
CA SER A 129 -29.69 -31.04 35.60
C SER A 129 -29.15 -29.91 36.50
N SER A 130 -28.79 -28.78 35.88
CA SER A 130 -28.86 -27.46 36.52
C SER A 130 -29.45 -26.41 35.58
N SER A 131 -30.16 -25.49 36.21
CA SER A 131 -31.19 -24.59 35.69
C SER A 131 -30.67 -23.50 34.76
N SER A 132 -31.39 -23.30 33.65
CA SER A 132 -31.26 -22.13 32.78
C SER A 132 -31.82 -20.87 33.44
N PRO A 133 -31.09 -19.73 33.45
CA PRO A 133 -31.71 -18.43 33.70
C PRO A 133 -32.34 -17.89 32.40
N ARG A 134 -33.63 -17.55 32.53
CA ARG A 134 -34.48 -16.94 31.50
C ARG A 134 -33.85 -15.64 30.97
N ARG A 135 -33.68 -15.54 29.64
CA ARG A 135 -33.47 -14.25 28.97
C ARG A 135 -34.80 -13.49 28.89
N PRO A 136 -34.84 -12.18 29.17
CA PRO A 136 -36.00 -11.36 28.86
C PRO A 136 -36.12 -11.18 27.34
N GLY A 137 -37.30 -11.54 26.81
CA GLY A 137 -37.64 -11.38 25.40
C GLY A 137 -37.84 -9.91 25.03
N LEU A 138 -37.03 -9.43 24.09
CA LEU A 138 -37.26 -8.19 23.36
C LEU A 138 -38.31 -8.47 22.27
N LYS A 139 -39.55 -8.02 22.52
CA LYS A 139 -40.65 -8.04 21.57
C LYS A 139 -40.48 -6.86 20.61
N VAL A 140 -40.09 -7.12 19.36
CA VAL A 140 -40.09 -6.12 18.28
C VAL A 140 -41.41 -6.26 17.53
N GLU A 141 -42.35 -5.36 17.81
CA GLU A 141 -43.58 -5.19 17.02
C GLU A 141 -43.26 -4.38 15.76
N LEU A 142 -43.43 -5.02 14.60
CA LEU A 142 -43.41 -4.40 13.28
C LEU A 142 -44.83 -3.88 12.97
N LEU A 143 -44.97 -2.56 12.82
CA LEU A 143 -46.16 -1.94 12.23
C LEU A 143 -45.95 -1.71 10.71
N PRO A 144 -46.99 -1.87 9.87
CA PRO A 144 -46.87 -1.87 8.42
C PRO A 144 -47.14 -0.51 7.76
N GLY A 145 -46.31 -0.16 6.74
CA GLY A 145 -46.67 0.65 5.56
C GLY A 145 -46.98 2.15 5.75
N PRO A 146 -46.95 2.99 4.69
CA PRO A 146 -47.29 2.62 3.31
C PRO A 146 -46.34 3.12 2.20
N GLY A 147 -46.30 2.33 1.10
CA GLY A 147 -46.63 2.81 -0.25
C GLY A 147 -45.55 3.54 -1.10
N PRO A 148 -45.21 3.01 -2.31
CA PRO A 148 -44.28 3.64 -3.24
C PRO A 148 -45.00 4.59 -4.21
N GLY A 149 -44.49 5.82 -4.35
CA GLY A 149 -44.89 6.76 -5.39
C GLY A 149 -43.87 6.80 -6.53
N LEU A 150 -44.31 6.36 -7.72
CA LEU A 150 -43.64 6.51 -9.01
C LEU A 150 -43.51 8.00 -9.40
N ALA A 151 -42.32 8.44 -9.80
CA ALA A 151 -42.15 9.55 -10.73
C ALA A 151 -40.85 9.38 -11.53
N ALA A 152 -41.00 9.41 -12.85
CA ALA A 152 -39.96 9.21 -13.84
C ALA A 152 -39.31 10.54 -14.29
N PHE A 153 -37.99 10.48 -14.50
CA PHE A 153 -37.11 11.23 -15.42
C PHE A 153 -37.37 12.72 -15.72
N THR A 154 -36.35 13.57 -15.45
CA THR A 154 -35.55 14.23 -16.51
C THR A 154 -34.23 14.87 -16.00
N ALA A 155 -33.16 14.64 -16.79
CA ALA A 155 -31.95 15.45 -17.01
C ALA A 155 -30.89 15.68 -15.89
N GLY A 156 -29.76 14.97 -16.02
CA GLY A 156 -28.43 15.61 -15.94
C GLY A 156 -27.76 15.81 -14.58
N GLY A 157 -27.86 14.85 -13.65
CA GLY A 157 -27.12 14.91 -12.38
C GLY A 157 -25.65 14.47 -12.50
N LEU A 158 -24.70 15.40 -12.44
CA LEU A 158 -23.30 15.10 -12.13
C LEU A 158 -23.21 14.36 -10.77
N PRO A 159 -22.32 13.36 -10.62
CA PRO A 159 -22.16 12.65 -9.36
C PRO A 159 -21.63 13.60 -8.26
N PRO A 160 -22.06 13.41 -7.00
CA PRO A 160 -21.67 14.28 -5.89
C PRO A 160 -20.19 14.02 -5.52
N GLY A 161 -19.32 14.86 -6.07
CA GLY A 161 -17.89 14.93 -5.74
C GLY A 161 -17.57 16.37 -5.35
N VAL A 162 -17.03 16.55 -4.14
CA VAL A 162 -16.71 17.83 -3.50
C VAL A 162 -16.05 18.82 -4.47
N SER A 163 -16.74 19.92 -4.78
CA SER A 163 -16.19 21.06 -5.51
C SER A 163 -15.27 21.85 -4.57
N GLY A 164 -13.95 21.71 -4.74
CA GLY A 164 -12.97 22.46 -3.97
C GLY A 164 -12.54 23.73 -4.71
N ASP A 165 -12.31 24.81 -3.97
CA ASP A 165 -11.70 26.03 -4.51
C ASP A 165 -10.19 25.84 -4.69
N ILE A 166 -9.67 26.29 -5.84
CA ILE A 166 -8.24 26.25 -6.17
C ILE A 166 -7.67 27.66 -6.06
N TYR A 167 -6.51 27.79 -5.41
CA TYR A 167 -5.78 29.05 -5.23
C TYR A 167 -4.38 28.97 -5.86
N GLY A 168 -3.95 30.04 -6.53
CA GLY A 168 -2.58 30.15 -7.04
C GLY A 168 -1.58 30.33 -5.91
N LEU A 169 -0.58 29.45 -5.82
CA LEU A 169 0.35 29.36 -4.68
C LEU A 169 1.17 30.65 -4.50
N LEU A 170 1.69 31.22 -5.59
CA LEU A 170 2.47 32.47 -5.55
C LEU A 170 1.58 33.71 -5.41
N SER A 171 0.39 33.68 -6.00
CA SER A 171 -0.49 34.85 -6.02
C SER A 171 -1.36 34.97 -4.77
N GLY A 172 -1.62 33.87 -4.06
CA GLY A 172 -2.64 33.77 -3.02
C GLY A 172 -4.08 33.99 -3.51
N LYS A 173 -4.31 34.27 -4.80
CA LYS A 173 -5.63 34.54 -5.38
C LYS A 173 -6.36 33.26 -5.77
N LYS A 174 -7.68 33.23 -5.56
CA LYS A 174 -8.57 32.17 -6.05
C LYS A 174 -8.50 32.12 -7.58
N TRP A 175 -8.24 30.93 -8.11
CA TRP A 175 -8.29 30.64 -9.54
C TRP A 175 -9.68 30.23 -10.00
N GLY A 176 -10.45 29.54 -9.15
CA GLY A 176 -11.81 29.11 -9.43
C GLY A 176 -12.21 27.89 -8.59
N CYS A 177 -13.49 27.52 -8.66
CA CYS A 177 -14.03 26.30 -8.07
C CYS A 177 -13.98 25.15 -9.08
N MET A 178 -13.60 23.94 -8.65
CA MET A 178 -13.58 22.78 -9.53
C MET A 178 -15.00 22.37 -9.96
N ILE A 179 -15.25 22.33 -11.26
CA ILE A 179 -16.53 21.91 -11.86
C ILE A 179 -16.46 20.55 -12.58
N ALA A 180 -15.26 20.11 -12.97
CA ALA A 180 -15.06 18.79 -13.57
C ALA A 180 -13.64 18.26 -13.34
N GLU A 181 -13.54 16.93 -13.23
CA GLU A 181 -12.27 16.21 -13.13
C GLU A 181 -11.92 15.55 -14.47
N ASP A 182 -10.69 15.76 -14.92
CA ASP A 182 -10.07 15.01 -16.03
C ASP A 182 -8.84 14.23 -15.49
N LEU A 183 -8.28 13.33 -16.29
CA LEU A 183 -7.09 12.53 -15.95
C LEU A 183 -5.86 13.39 -15.63
N LYS A 184 -5.71 14.54 -16.29
CA LYS A 184 -4.51 15.41 -16.18
C LYS A 184 -4.79 16.77 -15.55
N TYR A 185 -6.05 17.21 -15.53
CA TYR A 185 -6.44 18.57 -15.16
C TYR A 185 -7.69 18.58 -14.29
N TRP A 186 -7.85 19.67 -13.56
CA TRP A 186 -9.10 20.09 -12.93
C TRP A 186 -9.67 21.25 -13.76
N LYS A 187 -10.92 21.12 -14.24
CA LYS A 187 -11.63 22.22 -14.91
C LYS A 187 -12.28 23.12 -13.86
N LEU A 188 -12.06 24.42 -13.96
CA LEU A 188 -12.60 25.42 -13.05
C LEU A 188 -13.82 26.13 -13.65
N ASP A 189 -14.66 26.68 -12.78
CA ASP A 189 -15.81 27.56 -13.12
C ASP A 189 -15.40 28.82 -13.91
N THR A 190 -14.17 29.30 -13.74
CA THR A 190 -13.59 30.41 -14.50
C THR A 190 -13.12 30.03 -15.92
N ASP A 191 -13.50 28.83 -16.38
CA ASP A 191 -13.07 28.21 -17.64
C ASP A 191 -11.53 28.06 -17.77
N ARG A 192 -10.85 28.02 -16.62
CA ARG A 192 -9.42 27.73 -16.49
C ARG A 192 -9.18 26.26 -16.17
N PHE A 193 -7.95 25.80 -16.41
CA PHE A 193 -7.51 24.44 -16.11
C PHE A 193 -6.33 24.43 -15.14
N ALA A 194 -6.42 23.65 -14.06
CA ALA A 194 -5.32 23.42 -13.13
C ALA A 194 -4.70 22.03 -13.37
N LYS A 195 -3.42 21.98 -13.75
CA LYS A 195 -2.71 20.70 -14.00
C LYS A 195 -2.43 19.98 -12.68
N LYS A 196 -2.84 18.72 -12.54
CA LYS A 196 -2.63 17.91 -11.31
C LYS A 196 -1.16 17.85 -10.89
N SER A 197 -0.25 17.72 -11.86
CA SER A 197 1.20 17.68 -11.59
C SER A 197 1.81 19.00 -11.10
N ALA A 198 1.05 20.10 -11.09
CA ALA A 198 1.49 21.41 -10.62
C ALA A 198 0.93 21.76 -9.22
N GLU A 199 0.22 20.82 -8.59
CA GLU A 199 -0.24 20.94 -7.21
C GLU A 199 0.96 21.09 -6.26
N GLY A 200 0.88 22.06 -5.34
CA GLY A 200 1.98 22.41 -4.44
C GLY A 200 3.12 23.20 -5.08
N ILE A 201 3.07 23.46 -6.39
CA ILE A 201 4.07 24.27 -7.12
C ILE A 201 3.44 25.58 -7.60
N LYS A 202 2.34 25.49 -8.36
CA LYS A 202 1.65 26.66 -8.94
C LYS A 202 0.33 26.96 -8.26
N TRP A 203 -0.31 25.96 -7.68
CA TRP A 203 -1.60 26.08 -7.05
C TRP A 203 -1.72 25.13 -5.86
N ARG A 204 -2.68 25.40 -4.99
CA ARG A 204 -3.11 24.51 -3.89
C ARG A 204 -4.62 24.55 -3.76
N TRP A 205 -5.19 23.53 -3.13
CA TRP A 205 -6.57 23.57 -2.67
C TRP A 205 -6.73 24.63 -1.58
N GLU A 206 -7.91 25.23 -1.50
CA GLU A 206 -8.31 26.01 -0.34
C GLU A 206 -8.18 25.14 0.90
N GLU A 207 -7.21 25.46 1.75
CA GLU A 207 -7.20 24.92 3.10
C GLU A 207 -8.46 25.45 3.77
N ALA A 208 -9.37 24.57 4.18
CA ALA A 208 -10.60 24.97 4.85
C ALA A 208 -10.26 25.82 6.08
N VAL A 209 -10.26 27.14 5.90
CA VAL A 209 -9.98 28.09 6.96
C VAL A 209 -11.19 28.04 7.89
N SER A 210 -10.95 27.59 9.11
CA SER A 210 -11.96 27.52 10.17
C SER A 210 -12.41 28.93 10.53
N GLY A 211 -13.39 29.49 9.80
CA GLY A 211 -13.86 30.86 10.00
C GLY A 211 -15.25 31.11 9.43
N ARG A 212 -16.25 30.94 10.30
CA ARG A 212 -17.58 31.56 10.33
C ARG A 212 -18.14 32.12 9.00
N LEU A 213 -18.99 31.34 8.31
CA LEU A 213 -19.97 31.85 7.35
C LEU A 213 -21.32 31.16 7.53
N VAL A 214 -22.36 32.00 7.51
CA VAL A 214 -23.78 31.69 7.63
C VAL A 214 -24.21 30.89 6.40
N ALA A 215 -24.63 29.63 6.60
CA ALA A 215 -25.10 28.78 5.52
C ALA A 215 -26.64 28.84 5.42
N LYS A 216 -27.15 29.37 4.31
CA LYS A 216 -28.43 28.94 3.73
C LYS A 216 -28.12 27.97 2.60
N GLY A 217 -28.78 26.80 2.61
CA GLY A 217 -28.92 25.96 1.43
C GLY A 217 -28.37 24.54 1.55
N HIS A 218 -29.28 23.64 1.93
CA HIS A 218 -29.37 22.21 1.69
C HIS A 218 -28.20 21.51 0.99
N ASN A 219 -27.47 20.70 1.76
CA ASN A 219 -26.90 19.45 1.29
C ASN A 219 -27.17 18.37 2.35
N VAL A 220 -27.52 17.17 1.89
CA VAL A 220 -27.75 15.99 2.74
C VAL A 220 -26.41 15.60 3.36
N ALA A 221 -26.11 16.17 4.52
CA ALA A 221 -25.11 15.66 5.44
C ALA A 221 -25.69 14.43 6.13
N LEU A 222 -24.89 13.36 6.28
CA LEU A 222 -25.08 12.42 7.38
C LEU A 222 -24.88 13.22 8.68
N ARG A 223 -25.97 13.86 9.13
CA ARG A 223 -26.03 14.60 10.37
C ARG A 223 -26.12 13.57 11.50
N VAL A 224 -24.97 13.08 11.95
CA VAL A 224 -24.88 12.48 13.28
C VAL A 224 -25.02 13.65 14.25
N GLU A 225 -26.22 13.84 14.79
CA GLU A 225 -26.46 14.88 15.79
C GLU A 225 -25.67 14.55 17.06
N THR A 226 -24.48 15.13 17.17
CA THR A 226 -23.75 15.21 18.43
C THR A 226 -24.39 16.30 19.29
N GLY A 227 -25.46 15.93 19.99
CA GLY A 227 -25.98 16.71 21.11
C GLY A 227 -24.90 16.83 22.18
N GLY A 228 -24.70 18.05 22.69
CA GLY A 228 -23.65 18.39 23.64
C GLY A 228 -23.73 17.53 24.91
N ASN A 229 -22.80 16.57 25.02
CA ASN A 229 -22.10 16.15 26.24
C ASN A 229 -21.13 15.03 25.81
N SER A 230 -19.88 15.41 25.55
CA SER A 230 -18.85 14.62 24.87
C SER A 230 -18.22 13.50 25.73
N SER A 231 -18.98 12.83 26.59
CA SER A 231 -18.53 11.68 27.37
C SER A 231 -19.06 10.32 26.89
N GLY A 232 -19.94 10.30 25.88
CA GLY A 232 -20.69 9.09 25.49
C GLY A 232 -20.08 8.18 24.42
N TRP A 233 -19.02 8.58 23.71
CA TRP A 233 -18.37 7.70 22.73
C TRP A 233 -17.38 6.78 23.44
N GLY A 234 -17.88 5.79 24.18
CA GLY A 234 -17.05 4.72 24.75
C GLY A 234 -16.31 3.89 23.70
N VAL A 235 -16.66 4.06 22.42
CA VAL A 235 -16.02 3.42 21.27
C VAL A 235 -15.08 4.42 20.60
N SER A 236 -13.79 4.07 20.52
CA SER A 236 -12.80 4.96 19.94
C SER A 236 -13.15 5.27 18.47
N PRO A 237 -12.98 6.52 18.00
CA PRO A 237 -13.31 6.93 16.64
C PRO A 237 -12.71 5.97 15.58
N GLU A 238 -11.52 5.44 15.84
CA GLU A 238 -10.83 4.50 14.94
C GLU A 238 -11.62 3.21 14.67
N VAL A 239 -12.38 2.72 15.66
CA VAL A 239 -13.23 1.53 15.50
C VAL A 239 -14.38 1.80 14.54
N VAL A 240 -15.03 2.96 14.68
CA VAL A 240 -16.15 3.37 13.82
C VAL A 240 -15.68 3.53 12.37
N VAL A 241 -14.53 4.17 12.17
CA VAL A 241 -13.90 4.33 10.83
C VAL A 241 -13.57 2.99 10.22
N THR A 242 -12.89 2.16 10.99
CA THR A 242 -12.42 0.88 10.49
C THR A 242 -13.61 0.04 10.05
N ARG A 243 -14.70 0.03 10.81
CA ARG A 243 -15.92 -0.72 10.46
C ARG A 243 -16.69 -0.10 9.30
N ALA A 244 -16.79 1.22 9.23
CA ALA A 244 -17.55 1.90 8.17
C ALA A 244 -16.81 1.96 6.82
N CYS A 245 -15.48 1.92 6.85
CA CYS A 245 -14.61 2.12 5.68
C CYS A 245 -13.66 0.95 5.41
N ASP A 246 -13.90 -0.24 5.98
CA ASP A 246 -13.03 -1.41 5.75
C ASP A 246 -12.94 -1.81 4.27
N TRP A 247 -13.97 -1.53 3.48
CA TRP A 247 -14.06 -1.78 2.05
C TRP A 247 -13.38 -0.70 1.20
N LEU A 248 -13.09 0.49 1.73
CA LEU A 248 -12.45 1.57 0.98
C LEU A 248 -10.92 1.44 0.97
N PRO A 249 -10.25 1.83 -0.14
CA PRO A 249 -8.81 2.07 -0.11
C PRO A 249 -8.49 3.09 0.98
N LEU A 250 -7.49 2.82 1.83
CA LEU A 250 -7.15 3.67 2.96
C LEU A 250 -6.99 5.15 2.59
N GLN A 251 -6.38 5.45 1.44
CA GLN A 251 -6.23 6.84 0.98
C GLN A 251 -7.57 7.50 0.67
N SER A 252 -8.50 6.78 0.05
CA SER A 252 -9.86 7.25 -0.21
C SER A 252 -10.66 7.42 1.09
N ALA A 253 -10.50 6.49 2.03
CA ALA A 253 -11.12 6.60 3.35
C ALA A 253 -10.58 7.82 4.10
N ILE A 254 -9.26 8.03 4.15
CA ILE A 254 -8.62 9.20 4.75
C ILE A 254 -9.09 10.50 4.08
N ALA A 255 -9.13 10.55 2.75
CA ALA A 255 -9.59 11.73 2.01
C ALA A 255 -11.07 12.05 2.31
N SER A 256 -11.93 11.03 2.32
CA SER A 256 -13.35 11.19 2.64
C SER A 256 -13.55 11.65 4.08
N MET A 257 -12.75 11.12 5.02
CA MET A 257 -12.81 11.50 6.43
C MET A 257 -12.23 12.88 6.70
N ALA A 258 -11.22 13.31 5.95
CA ALA A 258 -10.63 14.65 6.09
C ALA A 258 -11.66 15.76 5.81
N CYS A 259 -12.73 15.46 5.07
CA CYS A 259 -13.86 16.37 4.84
C CYS A 259 -14.71 16.61 6.10
N CYS A 260 -14.61 15.75 7.13
CA CYS A 260 -15.31 15.93 8.39
C CYS A 260 -14.40 16.57 9.44
N ARG A 261 -14.86 17.67 10.05
CA ARG A 261 -14.09 18.47 11.02
C ARG A 261 -13.61 17.68 12.24
N GLN A 262 -14.46 16.80 12.78
CA GLN A 262 -14.12 15.98 13.95
C GLN A 262 -13.05 14.94 13.59
N TRP A 263 -13.16 14.33 12.41
CA TRP A 263 -12.15 13.41 11.90
C TRP A 263 -10.85 14.11 11.55
N ALA A 264 -10.89 15.23 10.85
CA ALA A 264 -9.71 16.04 10.58
C ALA A 264 -8.98 16.44 11.88
N ALA A 265 -9.72 16.74 12.96
CA ALA A 265 -9.14 16.99 14.28
C ALA A 265 -8.56 15.73 14.92
N ALA A 266 -9.21 14.57 14.80
CA ALA A 266 -8.72 13.29 15.30
C ALA A 266 -7.47 12.79 14.53
N LEU A 267 -7.38 13.09 13.23
CA LEU A 267 -6.24 12.79 12.36
C LEU A 267 -5.11 13.81 12.52
N ARG A 268 -5.40 15.05 12.95
CA ARG A 268 -4.38 16.07 13.21
C ARG A 268 -3.42 15.61 14.32
N GLY A 269 -2.12 15.74 14.05
CA GLY A 269 -1.06 15.32 14.97
C GLY A 269 -0.76 13.82 14.94
N ARG A 270 -1.41 13.05 14.06
CA ARG A 270 -1.12 11.63 13.90
C ARG A 270 -0.40 11.38 12.58
N ILE A 271 0.90 11.13 12.69
CA ILE A 271 1.77 10.90 11.53
C ILE A 271 1.63 9.44 11.07
N PRO A 272 1.53 9.17 9.75
CA PRO A 272 1.62 7.81 9.25
C PRO A 272 2.93 7.17 9.69
N LEU A 273 2.83 6.14 10.53
CA LEU A 273 4.00 5.47 11.07
C LEU A 273 4.73 4.72 9.94
N SER A 274 5.87 5.24 9.50
CA SER A 274 6.71 4.51 8.54
C SER A 274 7.58 3.53 9.30
N LEU A 275 7.13 2.28 9.38
CA LEU A 275 7.89 1.20 9.98
C LEU A 275 9.18 0.92 9.18
N PRO A 276 10.32 0.64 9.85
CA PRO A 276 11.52 0.12 9.19
C PRO A 276 11.25 -1.26 8.56
N PRO A 277 12.04 -1.69 7.54
CA PRO A 277 11.75 -2.92 6.82
C PRO A 277 11.57 -4.18 7.70
N PRO A 278 12.39 -4.44 8.73
CA PRO A 278 12.18 -5.61 9.60
C PRO A 278 10.85 -5.58 10.37
N GLN A 279 10.41 -4.40 10.80
CA GLN A 279 9.11 -4.20 11.43
C GLN A 279 7.96 -4.42 10.44
N VAL A 280 8.14 -3.98 9.19
CA VAL A 280 7.16 -4.23 8.12
C VAL A 280 7.07 -5.73 7.85
N ASP A 281 8.18 -6.46 7.89
CA ASP A 281 8.17 -7.92 7.70
C ASP A 281 7.41 -8.63 8.83
N LEU A 282 7.60 -8.23 10.10
CA LEU A 282 6.80 -8.76 11.21
C LEU A 282 5.32 -8.42 11.11
N LEU A 283 4.98 -7.18 10.72
CA LEU A 283 3.61 -6.78 10.44
C LEU A 283 3.01 -7.68 9.34
N MET A 284 3.73 -7.87 8.23
CA MET A 284 3.29 -8.71 7.12
C MET A 284 3.14 -10.18 7.52
N GLN A 285 4.05 -10.71 8.35
CA GLN A 285 3.95 -12.05 8.92
C GLN A 285 2.69 -12.20 9.78
N PHE A 286 2.47 -11.27 10.71
CA PHE A 286 1.29 -11.28 11.58
C PHE A 286 0.00 -11.29 10.77
N LEU A 287 -0.09 -10.39 9.78
CA LEU A 287 -1.27 -10.26 8.94
C LEU A 287 -1.51 -11.49 8.05
N LEU A 288 -0.45 -12.12 7.56
CA LEU A 288 -0.57 -13.37 6.81
C LEU A 288 -1.13 -14.46 7.72
N LEU A 289 -0.56 -14.66 8.91
CA LEU A 289 -1.05 -15.66 9.87
C LEU A 289 -2.50 -15.41 10.29
N HIS A 290 -2.88 -14.14 10.46
CA HIS A 290 -4.25 -13.75 10.80
C HIS A 290 -5.24 -14.02 9.66
N VAL A 291 -4.86 -13.77 8.41
CA VAL A 291 -5.69 -14.16 7.26
C VAL A 291 -5.78 -15.68 7.17
N LEU A 292 -4.65 -16.39 7.31
CA LEU A 292 -4.62 -17.85 7.19
C LEU A 292 -5.41 -18.56 8.30
N SER A 293 -5.55 -17.97 9.49
CA SER A 293 -6.33 -18.56 10.59
C SER A 293 -7.84 -18.58 10.32
N THR A 294 -8.33 -17.64 9.50
CA THR A 294 -9.73 -17.53 9.08
C THR A 294 -9.97 -18.02 7.64
N PHE A 295 -8.91 -18.37 6.91
CA PHE A 295 -8.97 -18.75 5.50
C PHE A 295 -9.58 -20.15 5.30
N ASN A 296 -10.61 -20.25 4.47
CA ASN A 296 -11.17 -21.53 4.03
C ASN A 296 -10.24 -22.21 3.00
N THR A 297 -9.67 -23.35 3.38
CA THR A 297 -8.77 -24.16 2.54
C THR A 297 -9.44 -24.77 1.31
N GLU A 298 -10.77 -24.89 1.29
CA GLU A 298 -11.52 -25.37 0.13
C GLU A 298 -11.47 -24.39 -1.05
N ARG A 299 -11.09 -23.13 -0.79
CA ARG A 299 -10.93 -22.10 -1.84
C ARG A 299 -9.58 -22.17 -2.56
N LEU A 300 -8.75 -23.16 -2.25
CA LEU A 300 -7.45 -23.34 -2.89
C LEU A 300 -7.62 -24.03 -4.26
N PRO A 301 -6.81 -23.67 -5.27
CA PRO A 301 -5.73 -22.70 -5.23
C PRO A 301 -6.25 -21.24 -5.26
N PHE A 302 -5.58 -20.33 -4.55
CA PHE A 302 -6.04 -18.95 -4.39
C PHE A 302 -4.94 -17.93 -4.71
N PRO A 303 -5.21 -16.84 -5.45
CA PRO A 303 -4.18 -15.87 -5.81
C PRO A 303 -3.53 -15.19 -4.61
N MET A 304 -2.18 -15.12 -4.59
CA MET A 304 -1.43 -14.39 -3.56
C MET A 304 -1.75 -12.89 -3.58
N SER A 305 -2.10 -12.33 -4.73
CA SER A 305 -2.59 -10.96 -4.90
C SER A 305 -3.87 -10.72 -4.09
N ALA A 306 -4.79 -11.68 -4.12
CA ALA A 306 -6.03 -11.67 -3.34
C ALA A 306 -5.76 -11.90 -1.85
N ILE A 307 -4.87 -12.82 -1.46
CA ILE A 307 -4.43 -12.97 -0.05
C ILE A 307 -3.86 -11.65 0.48
N TYR A 308 -3.00 -10.99 -0.31
CA TYR A 308 -2.42 -9.71 0.08
C TYR A 308 -3.48 -8.61 0.24
N SER A 309 -4.54 -8.62 -0.58
CA SER A 309 -5.67 -7.71 -0.40
C SER A 309 -6.40 -7.96 0.93
N GLN A 310 -6.61 -9.23 1.30
CA GLN A 310 -7.20 -9.62 2.59
C GLN A 310 -6.29 -9.23 3.76
N MET A 311 -4.97 -9.34 3.63
CA MET A 311 -4.04 -8.87 4.66
C MET A 311 -4.18 -7.37 4.93
N ARG A 312 -4.46 -6.58 3.89
CA ARG A 312 -4.71 -5.13 4.06
C ARG A 312 -6.03 -4.85 4.78
N VAL A 313 -7.06 -5.67 4.57
CA VAL A 313 -8.33 -5.59 5.32
C VAL A 313 -8.10 -6.00 6.78
N ALA A 314 -7.41 -7.13 7.00
CA ALA A 314 -7.03 -7.61 8.32
C ALA A 314 -6.22 -6.56 9.11
N ALA A 315 -5.32 -5.81 8.46
CA ALA A 315 -4.56 -4.75 9.11
C ALA A 315 -5.45 -3.63 9.66
N ARG A 316 -6.51 -3.29 8.91
CA ARG A 316 -7.50 -2.31 9.36
C ARG A 316 -8.27 -2.87 10.55
N GLN A 317 -8.81 -4.08 10.43
CA GLN A 317 -9.57 -4.75 11.50
C GLN A 317 -8.74 -4.91 12.79
N ALA A 318 -7.48 -5.32 12.66
CA ALA A 318 -6.52 -5.42 13.76
C ALA A 318 -6.31 -4.09 14.49
N SER A 319 -6.42 -2.96 13.78
CA SER A 319 -6.30 -1.63 14.38
C SER A 319 -7.52 -1.22 15.20
N ALA A 320 -8.69 -1.82 14.93
CA ALA A 320 -9.94 -1.58 15.64
C ALA A 320 -10.17 -2.51 16.83
N SER A 321 -9.63 -3.73 16.81
CA SER A 321 -9.66 -4.61 17.97
C SER A 321 -8.52 -4.25 18.93
N ILE A 322 -8.86 -3.91 20.18
CA ILE A 322 -7.88 -3.54 21.21
C ILE A 322 -6.91 -4.69 21.48
N GLU A 323 -7.40 -5.91 21.61
CA GLU A 323 -6.60 -7.12 21.87
C GLU A 323 -5.62 -7.40 20.72
N VAL A 324 -6.14 -7.39 19.47
CA VAL A 324 -5.32 -7.66 18.27
C VAL A 324 -4.29 -6.57 18.07
N ARG A 325 -4.67 -5.32 18.31
CA ARG A 325 -3.76 -4.16 18.28
C ARG A 325 -2.64 -4.30 19.30
N THR A 326 -2.97 -4.62 20.55
CA THR A 326 -1.97 -4.77 21.63
C THR A 326 -0.95 -5.86 21.28
N ARG A 327 -1.38 -7.00 20.75
CA ARG A 327 -0.46 -8.05 20.29
C ARG A 327 0.39 -7.59 19.11
N LEU A 328 -0.22 -6.95 18.12
CA LEU A 328 0.49 -6.45 16.95
C LEU A 328 1.56 -5.43 17.36
N GLU A 329 1.24 -4.52 18.26
CA GLU A 329 2.18 -3.55 18.82
C GLU A 329 3.30 -4.24 19.58
N ALA A 330 2.99 -5.22 20.44
CA ALA A 330 4.01 -5.99 21.14
C ALA A 330 4.97 -6.72 20.19
N MET A 331 4.48 -7.20 19.04
CA MET A 331 5.31 -7.84 18.01
C MET A 331 6.14 -6.84 17.20
N VAL A 332 5.51 -5.78 16.70
CA VAL A 332 6.14 -4.81 15.79
C VAL A 332 7.08 -3.86 16.54
N LEU A 333 6.76 -3.47 17.77
CA LEU A 333 7.59 -2.57 18.57
C LEU A 333 8.69 -3.32 19.34
N LYS A 334 8.74 -4.65 19.26
CA LYS A 334 9.88 -5.42 19.77
C LYS A 334 11.14 -4.98 19.04
N ARG A 335 12.21 -4.69 19.79
CA ARG A 335 13.50 -4.28 19.23
C ARG A 335 14.07 -5.44 18.39
N LEU A 336 14.29 -5.21 17.09
CA LEU A 336 14.78 -6.23 16.16
C LEU A 336 16.25 -5.96 15.85
N GLY A 337 17.13 -6.66 16.58
CA GLY A 337 18.56 -6.80 16.29
C GLY A 337 19.37 -5.48 16.17
N PRO A 338 20.68 -5.58 15.91
CA PRO A 338 21.55 -4.41 15.80
C PRO A 338 21.41 -3.68 14.45
N SER A 339 21.00 -4.36 13.37
CA SER A 339 21.05 -3.84 12.00
C SER A 339 20.11 -2.67 11.71
N CYS A 340 19.06 -2.48 12.50
CA CYS A 340 18.10 -1.38 12.35
C CYS A 340 17.90 -0.57 13.66
N ARG A 341 18.85 -0.70 14.60
CA ARG A 341 18.74 -0.15 15.95
C ARG A 341 18.46 1.36 15.97
N SER A 342 19.17 2.15 15.18
CA SER A 342 18.98 3.62 15.14
C SER A 342 17.61 4.05 14.60
N GLN A 343 17.07 3.34 13.61
CA GLN A 343 15.73 3.62 13.06
C GLN A 343 14.64 3.23 14.04
N GLN A 344 14.83 2.12 14.75
CA GLN A 344 13.93 1.65 15.79
C GLN A 344 13.94 2.54 17.01
N ASP A 345 15.12 2.94 17.48
CA ASP A 345 15.26 3.83 18.62
C ASP A 345 14.58 5.17 18.32
N LYS A 346 14.80 5.75 17.13
CA LYS A 346 14.08 6.94 16.69
C LYS A 346 12.56 6.76 16.67
N LEU A 347 12.07 5.60 16.22
CA LEU A 347 10.64 5.28 16.23
C LEU A 347 10.08 5.18 17.65
N LEU A 348 10.79 4.48 18.53
CA LEU A 348 10.40 4.27 19.93
C LEU A 348 10.46 5.58 20.72
N ASP A 349 11.44 6.43 20.46
CA ASP A 349 11.55 7.75 21.07
C ASP A 349 10.38 8.65 20.65
N LEU A 350 9.99 8.64 19.37
CA LEU A 350 8.78 9.35 18.91
C LEU A 350 7.49 8.87 19.60
N ILE A 351 7.41 7.58 19.94
CA ILE A 351 6.28 7.00 20.68
C ILE A 351 6.34 7.40 22.16
N ARG A 352 7.52 7.31 22.80
CA ARG A 352 7.74 7.64 24.22
C ARG A 352 7.51 9.11 24.53
N GLU A 353 7.93 10.00 23.64
CA GLU A 353 7.75 11.45 23.82
C GLU A 353 6.28 11.88 23.79
N GLY A 354 5.33 10.99 23.47
CA GLY A 354 3.89 11.29 23.41
C GLY A 354 3.52 12.29 22.31
N LYS A 355 4.51 12.85 21.60
CA LYS A 355 4.35 13.83 20.51
C LYS A 355 3.62 13.23 19.32
N ASN A 356 3.63 11.90 19.17
CA ASN A 356 2.90 11.20 18.13
C ASN A 356 2.26 9.94 18.72
N LYS A 357 0.95 9.98 19.01
CA LYS A 357 0.19 8.73 19.18
C LYS A 357 0.21 8.03 17.81
N PRO A 358 0.86 6.86 17.67
CA PRO A 358 0.95 6.18 16.39
C PRO A 358 -0.47 5.95 15.87
N HIS A 359 -0.78 6.44 14.67
CA HIS A 359 -2.08 6.14 14.10
C HIS A 359 -2.09 4.67 13.70
N HIS A 360 -2.76 3.82 14.48
CA HIS A 360 -2.85 2.38 14.18
C HIS A 360 -3.46 2.15 12.78
N VAL A 361 -4.42 2.99 12.40
CA VAL A 361 -5.01 3.10 11.04
C VAL A 361 -3.97 3.33 9.93
N ALA A 362 -2.75 3.78 10.24
CA ALA A 362 -1.67 3.99 9.29
C ALA A 362 -0.67 2.82 9.19
N MET A 363 -0.90 1.68 9.87
CA MET A 363 -0.14 0.45 9.64
C MET A 363 -0.49 -0.15 8.28
N VAL A 364 0.04 0.46 7.22
CA VAL A 364 -0.17 0.00 5.85
C VAL A 364 0.76 -1.16 5.56
N ALA A 365 0.18 -2.36 5.50
CA ALA A 365 0.82 -3.55 4.97
C ALA A 365 1.28 -3.29 3.53
N ASN A 366 2.54 -2.89 3.35
CA ASN A 366 3.12 -2.54 2.06
C ASN A 366 4.35 -3.38 1.78
N VAL A 367 4.21 -4.37 0.90
CA VAL A 367 5.32 -5.27 0.55
C VAL A 367 6.53 -4.53 -0.05
N LYS A 368 6.33 -3.36 -0.66
CA LYS A 368 7.43 -2.55 -1.20
C LYS A 368 8.29 -1.90 -0.12
N LYS A 369 7.74 -1.72 1.09
CA LYS A 369 8.48 -1.19 2.26
C LYS A 369 9.12 -2.30 3.10
N SER A 370 8.74 -3.55 2.86
CA SER A 370 9.29 -4.73 3.52
C SER A 370 10.65 -5.10 2.90
N SER A 371 11.44 -5.94 3.58
CA SER A 371 12.71 -6.44 3.03
C SER A 371 12.51 -7.29 1.76
N HIS A 372 11.32 -7.86 1.58
CA HIS A 372 10.96 -8.66 0.42
C HIS A 372 10.77 -7.83 -0.85
N GLN A 373 10.36 -6.55 -0.75
CA GLN A 373 10.12 -5.59 -1.84
C GLN A 373 9.02 -5.94 -2.86
N THR A 374 8.73 -7.24 -3.04
CA THR A 374 7.77 -7.78 -4.01
C THR A 374 6.95 -8.88 -3.36
N LEU A 375 5.69 -9.04 -3.81
CA LEU A 375 4.79 -10.08 -3.30
C LEU A 375 5.31 -11.49 -3.55
N GLU A 376 5.99 -11.68 -4.69
CA GLU A 376 6.62 -12.94 -5.06
C GLU A 376 7.72 -13.36 -4.07
N ARG A 377 8.66 -12.46 -3.75
CA ARG A 377 9.70 -12.73 -2.74
C ARG A 377 9.13 -12.96 -1.35
N PHE A 378 8.07 -12.23 -0.99
CA PHE A 378 7.36 -12.42 0.27
C PHE A 378 6.77 -13.83 0.35
N ALA A 379 6.02 -14.25 -0.67
CA ALA A 379 5.41 -15.57 -0.71
C ALA A 379 6.46 -16.70 -0.70
N ARG A 380 7.54 -16.56 -1.49
CA ARG A 380 8.67 -17.52 -1.50
C ARG A 380 9.38 -17.62 -0.15
N HIS A 381 9.46 -16.53 0.60
CA HIS A 381 10.00 -16.56 1.96
C HIS A 381 9.15 -17.45 2.88
N PHE A 382 7.83 -17.29 2.88
CA PHE A 382 6.93 -18.12 3.69
C PHE A 382 6.79 -19.55 3.19
N GLU A 383 7.01 -19.78 1.90
CA GLU A 383 7.17 -21.12 1.34
C GLU A 383 8.46 -21.80 1.82
N THR A 384 9.56 -21.06 1.87
CA THR A 384 10.84 -21.56 2.41
C THR A 384 10.70 -21.94 3.88
N LEU A 385 9.94 -21.15 4.64
CA LEU A 385 9.57 -21.46 6.03
C LEU A 385 8.56 -22.60 6.16
N ARG A 386 8.03 -23.15 5.06
CA ARG A 386 6.99 -24.20 5.05
C ARG A 386 5.69 -23.80 5.75
N VAL A 387 5.37 -22.51 5.80
CA VAL A 387 4.07 -22.01 6.31
C VAL A 387 2.98 -22.15 5.26
N ILE A 388 3.33 -21.86 4.00
CA ILE A 388 2.46 -21.96 2.83
C ILE A 388 3.17 -22.73 1.72
N GLN A 389 2.43 -23.22 0.75
CA GLN A 389 2.97 -23.71 -0.52
C GLN A 389 2.42 -22.84 -1.64
N VAL A 390 3.28 -22.44 -2.58
CA VAL A 390 2.86 -21.60 -3.71
C VAL A 390 3.25 -22.23 -5.04
N ASN A 391 2.42 -22.01 -6.06
CA ASN A 391 2.70 -22.44 -7.42
C ASN A 391 2.50 -21.29 -8.40
N TYR A 392 3.33 -21.24 -9.45
CA TYR A 392 3.13 -20.28 -10.53
C TYR A 392 2.13 -20.86 -11.51
N GLN A 393 1.01 -20.18 -11.69
CA GLN A 393 0.10 -20.48 -12.77
C GLN A 393 0.29 -19.44 -13.87
N ARG A 394 0.41 -19.93 -15.11
CA ARG A 394 0.18 -19.06 -16.27
C ARG A 394 -1.34 -18.89 -16.39
N PRO A 395 -1.85 -17.66 -16.50
CA PRO A 395 -3.26 -17.45 -16.72
C PRO A 395 -3.69 -18.24 -17.96
N PRO A 396 -4.89 -18.85 -17.94
CA PRO A 396 -5.38 -19.62 -19.07
C PRO A 396 -5.36 -18.75 -20.33
N THR A 397 -4.97 -19.35 -21.46
CA THR A 397 -4.83 -18.70 -22.77
C THR A 397 -6.11 -18.06 -23.30
N SER A 398 -7.25 -18.34 -22.66
CA SER A 398 -8.58 -17.80 -22.97
C SER A 398 -8.74 -16.30 -22.70
N ILE A 399 -7.91 -15.69 -21.84
CA ILE A 399 -8.00 -14.24 -21.63
C ILE A 399 -7.40 -13.54 -22.86
N PRO A 400 -8.17 -12.71 -23.59
CA PRO A 400 -7.71 -12.08 -24.81
C PRO A 400 -6.38 -11.36 -24.57
N PRO A 401 -5.41 -11.48 -25.51
CA PRO A 401 -4.05 -11.04 -25.30
C PRO A 401 -3.97 -9.52 -25.16
N SER A 402 -4.13 -9.02 -23.94
CA SER A 402 -3.68 -7.68 -23.60
C SER A 402 -2.15 -7.66 -23.69
N PRO A 403 -1.54 -6.63 -24.30
CA PRO A 403 -0.09 -6.49 -24.35
C PRO A 403 0.56 -6.49 -22.95
N ASN A 404 -0.21 -6.20 -21.91
CA ASN A 404 0.23 -6.24 -20.51
C ASN A 404 0.07 -7.62 -19.84
N LEU A 405 -0.71 -8.55 -20.42
CA LEU A 405 -1.00 -9.87 -19.83
C LEU A 405 -0.02 -10.97 -20.30
N ARG A 406 0.72 -10.77 -21.40
CA ARG A 406 1.63 -11.80 -21.96
C ARG A 406 2.78 -12.22 -21.02
N THR A 407 3.06 -11.44 -19.97
CA THR A 407 4.07 -11.76 -18.94
C THR A 407 3.47 -11.94 -17.55
N CYS A 408 2.16 -11.85 -17.39
CA CYS A 408 1.52 -12.01 -16.10
C CYS A 408 1.58 -13.47 -15.66
N ARG A 409 2.60 -13.83 -14.87
CA ARG A 409 2.56 -15.05 -14.06
C ARG A 409 1.88 -14.68 -12.75
N GLU A 410 0.86 -15.43 -12.37
CA GLU A 410 0.22 -15.27 -11.07
C GLU A 410 0.73 -16.34 -10.12
N LEU A 411 1.01 -15.92 -8.89
CA LEU A 411 1.44 -16.82 -7.83
C LEU A 411 0.20 -17.25 -7.03
N LEU A 412 -0.05 -18.54 -6.96
CA LEU A 412 -1.19 -19.11 -6.26
C LEU A 412 -0.74 -19.78 -4.98
N LEU A 413 -1.44 -19.48 -3.89
CA LEU A 413 -1.43 -20.28 -2.67
C LEU A 413 -2.12 -21.61 -2.98
N THR A 414 -1.42 -22.74 -2.82
CA THR A 414 -1.94 -24.08 -3.09
C THR A 414 -2.15 -24.91 -1.83
N LYS A 415 -1.41 -24.64 -0.76
CA LYS A 415 -1.53 -25.33 0.53
C LYS A 415 -1.17 -24.39 1.68
N VAL A 416 -1.82 -24.59 2.83
CA VAL A 416 -1.50 -23.93 4.10
C VAL A 416 -1.09 -24.99 5.10
N ASN A 417 0.10 -24.86 5.69
CA ASN A 417 0.56 -25.79 6.71
C ASN A 417 0.02 -25.40 8.08
N ARG A 418 -1.15 -25.94 8.45
CA ARG A 418 -1.80 -25.66 9.74
C ARG A 418 -1.08 -26.27 10.95
N SER A 419 -0.11 -27.16 10.72
CA SER A 419 0.73 -27.74 11.76
C SER A 419 2.03 -26.94 12.00
N HIS A 420 2.26 -25.86 11.25
CA HIS A 420 3.47 -25.05 11.40
C HIS A 420 3.47 -24.31 12.76
N ALA A 421 4.63 -24.28 13.44
CA ALA A 421 4.77 -23.67 14.77
C ALA A 421 4.26 -22.22 14.84
N LEU A 422 4.63 -21.37 13.87
CA LEU A 422 4.13 -19.98 13.79
C LEU A 422 2.60 -19.88 13.65
N PHE A 423 1.97 -20.84 12.97
CA PHE A 423 0.52 -20.86 12.80
C PHE A 423 -0.17 -21.29 14.09
N LEU A 424 0.36 -22.33 14.75
CA LEU A 424 -0.15 -22.82 16.03
C LEU A 424 -0.02 -21.76 17.12
N ASP A 425 1.13 -21.07 17.23
CA ASP A 425 1.35 -19.97 18.18
C ASP A 425 0.31 -18.84 17.96
N HIS A 426 0.13 -18.41 16.71
CA HIS A 426 -0.85 -17.37 16.39
C HIS A 426 -2.30 -17.80 16.69
N LYS A 427 -2.65 -19.06 16.41
CA LYS A 427 -3.98 -19.61 16.68
C LYS A 427 -4.26 -19.73 18.18
N LEU A 428 -3.29 -20.20 18.96
CA LEU A 428 -3.39 -20.31 20.41
C LEU A 428 -3.58 -18.93 21.04
N TRP A 429 -2.82 -17.94 20.59
CA TRP A 429 -3.02 -16.56 21.03
C TRP A 429 -4.42 -16.02 20.69
N LEU A 430 -4.93 -16.28 19.47
CA LEU A 430 -6.31 -15.88 19.10
C LEU A 430 -7.37 -16.51 20.00
N GLN A 431 -7.20 -17.78 20.38
CA GLN A 431 -8.11 -18.46 21.31
C GLN A 431 -8.08 -17.84 22.70
N GLN A 432 -6.90 -17.48 23.20
CA GLN A 432 -6.74 -16.81 24.50
C GLN A 432 -7.35 -15.40 24.50
N ALA A 433 -7.20 -14.65 23.40
CA ALA A 433 -7.78 -13.31 23.27
C ALA A 433 -9.31 -13.34 23.39
N VAL A 434 -9.96 -14.32 22.73
CA VAL A 434 -11.43 -14.49 22.78
C VAL A 434 -11.95 -14.87 24.17
N GLN A 435 -11.14 -15.50 25.01
CA GLN A 435 -11.53 -15.94 26.35
C GLN A 435 -11.44 -14.83 27.41
N GLN A 436 -10.78 -13.70 27.13
CA GLN A 436 -10.69 -12.61 28.10
C GLN A 436 -12.01 -11.82 28.10
N PRO A 437 -12.75 -11.76 29.24
CA PRO A 437 -13.95 -10.95 29.33
C PRO A 437 -13.59 -9.46 29.15
N GLN A 438 -14.31 -8.79 28.25
CA GLN A 438 -14.14 -7.36 27.94
C GLN A 438 -14.61 -6.44 29.05
#